data_AF-A0A8K1FHT0-F1
#
_entry.id   AF-A0A8K1FHT0-F1
#
_cell.length_a   1.000
_cell.length_b   1.000
_cell.length_c   1.000
_cell.angle_alpha   90.00
_cell.angle_beta   90.00
_cell.angle_gamma   90.00
#
_symmetry.space_group_name_H-M   'P 1'
#
loop_
_entity.id
_entity.type
_entity.pdbx_description
1 polymer ?
#
loop_
_entity_poly.entity_id
_entity_poly.type
_entity_poly.pdbx_seq_one_letter_code
_entity_poly.pdbx_strand_id
1 'polypeptide(L)'
;MSKGKRKAATTEHDAMDDAELKKHKTEEDSDDEDVDLATLDFEDALQVGLAFQQFQSYESAIAAFETAVRHQPAHYGALSRLADCYAEIEDFEKALPVYSRASACPEADAALWLSLGMTQSAVEKNEDAMKSYDRARALAVDEIKKGGSVNDVADCQRTYGMALAAMANSLGMEQDDLAGAVALYRDAVTTFPDSANLHYNIASMQLANEDKSGAIASLKRAIECDGDVVDFYEELVTLLSDEKEIAEYTKQLEEVRKRHVDTHVDDEETKEGDDEEEDDDDEDEDEEEDE
;
A
#
# COMPACT_ATOMS: atom_id res chain seq x y z
N MET A 1 32.43 -54.77 -54.84
CA MET A 1 31.16 -54.37 -54.22
C MET A 1 31.48 -53.91 -52.81
N SER A 2 31.63 -52.60 -52.59
CA SER A 2 30.56 -51.69 -52.13
C SER A 2 30.43 -51.69 -50.60
N LYS A 3 30.84 -50.55 -50.02
CA LYS A 3 30.40 -49.93 -48.76
C LYS A 3 30.81 -50.62 -47.43
N GLY A 4 31.31 -49.91 -46.42
CA GLY A 4 31.50 -48.48 -46.34
C GLY A 4 31.99 -47.99 -44.98
N LYS A 5 32.32 -46.69 -45.02
CA LYS A 5 32.34 -45.68 -43.95
C LYS A 5 33.48 -45.72 -42.92
N ARG A 6 34.51 -44.96 -43.30
CA ARG A 6 35.38 -44.11 -42.48
C ARG A 6 34.62 -43.47 -41.30
N LYS A 7 35.21 -43.49 -40.11
CA LYS A 7 34.97 -42.47 -39.07
C LYS A 7 36.19 -41.54 -39.00
N ALA A 8 35.92 -40.26 -39.31
CA ALA A 8 36.70 -39.10 -38.90
C ALA A 8 36.70 -39.03 -37.36
N ALA A 9 37.84 -38.87 -36.69
CA ALA A 9 38.58 -37.62 -36.45
C ALA A 9 37.82 -36.63 -35.55
N THR A 10 38.44 -36.35 -34.39
CA THR A 10 38.53 -35.06 -33.67
C THR A 10 37.20 -34.48 -33.13
N THR A 11 37.07 -33.87 -31.96
CA THR A 11 37.97 -33.21 -31.01
C THR A 11 37.10 -32.86 -29.77
N GLU A 12 37.72 -32.64 -28.61
CA GLU A 12 37.28 -31.73 -27.54
C GLU A 12 35.79 -31.73 -27.13
N HIS A 13 35.42 -32.49 -26.09
CA HIS A 13 34.46 -32.02 -25.07
C HIS A 13 34.42 -32.93 -23.83
N ASP A 14 35.54 -33.18 -23.14
CA ASP A 14 35.53 -34.01 -21.91
C ASP A 14 36.51 -33.49 -20.84
N ALA A 15 36.59 -32.17 -20.70
CA ALA A 15 37.39 -31.52 -19.67
C ALA A 15 36.64 -30.33 -19.06
N MET A 16 35.43 -30.56 -18.56
CA MET A 16 34.75 -29.61 -17.65
C MET A 16 33.61 -30.19 -16.81
N ASP A 17 33.52 -31.53 -16.66
CA ASP A 17 32.43 -32.19 -15.91
C ASP A 17 32.81 -32.67 -14.50
N ASP A 18 33.93 -32.18 -13.94
CA ASP A 18 34.27 -32.37 -12.52
C ASP A 18 34.04 -31.10 -11.67
N ALA A 19 33.56 -30.02 -12.30
CA ALA A 19 33.26 -28.75 -11.63
C ALA A 19 31.76 -28.54 -11.31
N GLU A 20 30.85 -29.35 -11.87
CA GLU A 20 29.40 -29.23 -11.62
C GLU A 20 28.79 -30.31 -10.70
N LEU A 21 29.57 -31.27 -10.21
CA LEU A 21 29.11 -32.28 -9.24
C LEU A 21 29.57 -32.02 -7.79
N LYS A 22 30.04 -30.81 -7.50
CA LYS A 22 30.12 -30.24 -6.14
C LYS A 22 28.96 -29.29 -5.82
N LYS A 23 27.79 -29.54 -6.41
CA LYS A 23 26.52 -29.14 -5.81
C LYS A 23 26.29 -29.98 -4.55
N HIS A 24 25.90 -29.32 -3.45
CA HIS A 24 25.59 -29.85 -2.12
C HIS A 24 26.77 -30.04 -1.16
N LYS A 25 27.37 -28.93 -0.74
CA LYS A 25 27.65 -28.63 0.69
C LYS A 25 28.48 -27.36 0.81
N THR A 26 27.79 -26.25 1.05
CA THR A 26 28.30 -25.05 1.72
C THR A 26 27.04 -24.34 2.21
N GLU A 27 26.63 -24.62 3.45
CA GLU A 27 26.65 -23.64 4.56
C GLU A 27 25.45 -22.69 4.41
N GLU A 28 24.22 -22.89 4.94
CA GLU A 28 23.73 -23.60 6.14
C GLU A 28 24.78 -23.67 7.25
N ASP A 29 25.28 -22.51 7.62
CA ASP A 29 25.91 -22.22 8.91
C ASP A 29 25.50 -20.78 9.30
N SER A 30 24.19 -20.52 9.33
CA SER A 30 23.64 -19.71 10.43
C SER A 30 23.32 -20.71 11.53
N ASP A 31 23.81 -20.48 12.74
CA ASP A 31 23.27 -21.11 13.95
C ASP A 31 21.83 -20.59 14.16
N ASP A 32 20.92 -20.90 13.23
CA ASP A 32 19.49 -20.83 13.47
C ASP A 32 19.18 -22.05 14.34
N GLU A 33 19.12 -21.84 15.65
CA GLU A 33 18.30 -22.73 16.47
C GLU A 33 16.93 -22.75 15.80
N ASP A 34 16.62 -23.84 15.09
CA ASP A 34 15.29 -24.10 14.54
C ASP A 34 14.30 -23.89 15.67
N VAL A 35 13.68 -22.70 15.70
CA VAL A 35 12.74 -22.36 16.76
C VAL A 35 11.61 -23.35 16.60
N ASP A 36 11.46 -24.27 17.56
CA ASP A 36 10.36 -25.22 17.56
C ASP A 36 9.06 -24.44 17.87
N LEU A 37 8.50 -23.86 16.81
CA LEU A 37 7.29 -23.05 16.82
C LEU A 37 6.12 -23.81 17.45
N ALA A 38 6.17 -25.15 17.52
CA ALA A 38 5.12 -25.93 18.14
C ALA A 38 5.17 -25.91 19.67
N THR A 39 6.31 -25.54 20.26
CA THR A 39 6.55 -25.49 21.71
C THR A 39 6.46 -24.10 22.32
N LEU A 40 6.44 -23.05 21.49
CA LEU A 40 6.28 -21.67 21.93
C LEU A 40 4.96 -21.49 22.68
N ASP A 41 4.97 -20.67 23.73
CA ASP A 41 3.74 -20.22 24.35
C ASP A 41 3.04 -19.15 23.49
N PHE A 42 1.91 -18.63 23.95
CA PHE A 42 1.14 -17.65 23.19
C PHE A 42 1.92 -16.37 22.89
N GLU A 43 2.62 -15.82 23.88
CA GLU A 43 3.26 -14.51 23.74
C GLU A 43 4.48 -14.66 22.83
N ASP A 44 5.29 -15.69 23.05
CA ASP A 44 6.46 -15.95 22.22
C ASP A 44 6.05 -16.24 20.76
N ALA A 45 5.00 -17.05 20.55
CA ALA A 45 4.47 -17.30 19.21
C ALA A 45 3.96 -16.04 18.53
N LEU A 46 3.31 -15.13 19.26
CA LEU A 46 2.83 -13.85 18.74
C LEU A 46 4.01 -12.95 18.35
N GLN A 47 5.02 -12.81 19.21
CA GLN A 47 6.20 -11.98 18.95
C GLN A 47 7.02 -12.50 17.78
N VAL A 48 7.26 -13.82 17.71
CA VAL A 48 7.97 -14.46 16.60
C VAL A 48 7.20 -14.28 15.29
N GLY A 49 5.87 -14.42 15.30
CA GLY A 49 5.04 -14.16 14.12
C GLY A 49 5.14 -12.71 13.64
N LEU A 50 5.11 -11.74 14.55
CA LEU A 50 5.28 -10.32 14.21
C LEU A 50 6.67 -10.04 13.62
N ALA A 51 7.72 -10.65 14.16
CA ALA A 51 9.07 -10.52 13.63
C ALA A 51 9.17 -11.09 12.20
N PHE A 52 8.68 -12.29 11.95
CA PHE A 52 8.67 -12.88 10.60
C PHE A 52 7.85 -12.04 9.62
N GLN A 53 6.69 -11.52 10.03
CA GLN A 53 5.88 -10.67 9.19
C GLN A 53 6.59 -9.35 8.85
N GLN A 54 7.33 -8.76 9.79
CA GLN A 54 8.14 -7.56 9.54
C GLN A 54 9.22 -7.81 8.47
N PHE A 55 9.79 -9.02 8.43
CA PHE A 55 10.73 -9.46 7.40
C PHE A 55 10.06 -10.09 6.17
N GLN A 56 8.73 -9.95 6.03
CA GLN A 56 7.94 -10.49 4.92
C GLN A 56 8.10 -12.01 4.70
N SER A 57 8.54 -12.72 5.74
CA SER A 57 8.66 -14.19 5.75
C SER A 57 7.30 -14.79 6.11
N TYR A 58 6.33 -14.64 5.21
CA TYR A 58 4.92 -14.89 5.51
C TYR A 58 4.62 -16.35 5.87
N GLU A 59 5.30 -17.33 5.27
CA GLU A 59 5.12 -18.74 5.61
C GLU A 59 5.54 -19.05 7.06
N SER A 60 6.67 -18.50 7.50
CA SER A 60 7.15 -18.63 8.88
C SER A 60 6.25 -17.87 9.85
N ALA A 61 5.77 -16.68 9.46
CA ALA A 61 4.81 -15.91 10.24
C ALA A 61 3.49 -16.67 10.42
N ILE A 62 2.97 -17.32 9.37
CA ILE A 62 1.78 -18.17 9.42
C ILE A 62 1.98 -19.28 10.45
N ALA A 63 3.09 -20.01 10.42
CA ALA A 63 3.35 -21.09 11.36
C ALA A 63 3.35 -20.59 12.83
N ALA A 64 3.98 -19.44 13.08
CA ALA A 64 4.00 -18.83 14.41
C ALA A 64 2.61 -18.34 14.86
N PHE A 65 1.88 -17.64 13.99
CA PHE A 65 0.52 -17.17 14.31
C PHE A 65 -0.50 -18.31 14.43
N GLU A 66 -0.36 -19.41 13.67
CA GLU A 66 -1.13 -20.63 13.87
C GLU A 66 -0.90 -21.20 15.26
N THR A 67 0.34 -21.22 15.75
CA THR A 67 0.64 -21.56 17.16
C THR A 67 -0.08 -20.62 18.13
N ALA A 68 0.03 -19.30 17.95
CA ALA A 68 -0.64 -18.34 18.81
C ALA A 68 -2.17 -18.56 18.84
N VAL A 69 -2.79 -18.79 17.67
CA VAL A 69 -4.22 -19.07 17.54
C VAL A 69 -4.60 -20.44 18.15
N ARG A 70 -3.72 -21.44 18.17
CA ARG A 70 -3.97 -22.70 18.90
C ARG A 70 -4.04 -22.48 20.41
N HIS A 71 -3.20 -21.60 20.96
CA HIS A 71 -3.25 -21.26 22.38
C HIS A 71 -4.45 -20.39 22.73
N GLN A 72 -4.76 -19.39 21.90
CA GLN A 72 -5.89 -18.48 22.10
C GLN A 72 -6.75 -18.37 20.82
N PRO A 73 -7.74 -19.26 20.63
CA PRO A 73 -8.51 -19.34 19.39
C PRO A 73 -9.40 -18.12 19.07
N ALA A 74 -9.62 -17.22 20.02
CA ALA A 74 -10.47 -16.04 19.86
C ALA A 74 -9.70 -14.72 20.01
N HIS A 75 -8.37 -14.78 20.06
CA HIS A 75 -7.56 -13.56 20.22
C HIS A 75 -7.54 -12.78 18.90
N TYR A 76 -8.14 -11.58 18.91
CA TYR A 76 -8.30 -10.73 17.72
C TYR A 76 -6.98 -10.49 16.97
N GLY A 77 -5.94 -10.01 17.66
CA GLY A 77 -4.66 -9.65 17.02
C GLY A 77 -3.98 -10.84 16.30
N ALA A 78 -3.87 -12.00 16.96
CA ALA A 78 -3.35 -13.21 16.33
C ALA A 78 -4.19 -13.66 15.12
N LEU A 79 -5.53 -13.56 15.20
CA LEU A 79 -6.41 -13.91 14.08
C LEU A 79 -6.27 -12.94 12.91
N SER A 80 -6.24 -11.63 13.16
CA SER A 80 -6.11 -10.62 12.11
C SER A 80 -4.77 -10.78 11.40
N ARG A 81 -3.67 -10.91 12.16
CA ARG A 81 -2.32 -11.09 11.60
C ARG A 81 -2.18 -12.40 10.81
N LEU A 82 -2.75 -13.50 11.30
CA LEU A 82 -2.77 -14.77 10.56
C LEU A 82 -3.53 -14.63 9.24
N ALA A 83 -4.68 -13.96 9.25
CA ALA A 83 -5.48 -13.74 8.05
C ALA A 83 -4.77 -12.83 7.04
N ASP A 84 -4.12 -11.76 7.52
CA ASP A 84 -3.29 -10.87 6.70
C ASP A 84 -2.18 -11.68 6.03
N CYS A 85 -1.43 -12.50 6.76
CA CYS A 85 -0.36 -13.31 6.17
C CYS A 85 -0.87 -14.32 5.14
N TYR A 86 -2.02 -14.96 5.37
CA TYR A 86 -2.61 -15.81 4.33
C TYR A 86 -3.02 -15.02 3.07
N ALA A 87 -3.53 -13.79 3.24
CA ALA A 87 -3.89 -12.94 2.11
C ALA A 87 -2.66 -12.46 1.33
N GLU A 88 -1.55 -12.15 2.01
CA GLU A 88 -0.28 -11.75 1.38
C GLU A 88 0.33 -12.84 0.48
N ILE A 89 0.14 -14.11 0.84
CA ILE A 89 0.55 -15.26 0.01
C ILE A 89 -0.55 -15.71 -0.97
N GLU A 90 -1.62 -14.92 -1.11
CA GLU A 90 -2.79 -15.18 -1.95
C GLU A 90 -3.54 -16.50 -1.64
N ASP A 91 -3.36 -17.08 -0.45
CA ASP A 91 -4.13 -18.24 0.04
C ASP A 91 -5.48 -17.77 0.60
N PHE A 92 -6.31 -17.21 -0.28
CA PHE A 92 -7.61 -16.64 0.09
C PHE A 92 -8.58 -17.68 0.65
N GLU A 93 -8.42 -18.96 0.26
CA GLU A 93 -9.22 -20.07 0.79
C GLU A 93 -9.02 -20.25 2.30
N LYS A 94 -7.79 -20.08 2.80
CA LYS A 94 -7.49 -20.09 4.24
C LYS A 94 -7.69 -18.73 4.91
N ALA A 95 -7.44 -17.62 4.22
CA ALA A 95 -7.61 -16.28 4.79
C ALA A 95 -9.07 -16.02 5.21
N LEU A 96 -10.05 -16.34 4.35
CA LEU A 96 -11.47 -16.06 4.58
C LEU A 96 -12.04 -16.61 5.90
N PRO A 97 -11.89 -17.90 6.24
CA PRO A 97 -12.39 -18.42 7.51
C PRO A 97 -11.69 -17.78 8.73
N VAL A 98 -10.43 -17.37 8.60
CA VAL A 98 -9.70 -16.69 9.69
C VAL A 98 -10.19 -15.24 9.85
N TYR A 99 -10.32 -14.47 8.76
CA TYR A 99 -10.95 -13.14 8.80
C TYR A 99 -12.38 -13.20 9.32
N SER A 100 -13.16 -14.21 8.93
CA SER A 100 -14.53 -14.39 9.42
C SER A 100 -14.56 -14.56 10.94
N ARG A 101 -13.60 -15.30 11.51
CA ARG A 101 -13.45 -15.43 12.97
C ARG A 101 -13.02 -14.11 13.62
N ALA A 102 -12.04 -13.41 13.05
CA ALA A 102 -11.59 -12.11 13.53
C ALA A 102 -12.73 -11.07 13.51
N SER A 103 -13.57 -11.08 12.47
CA SER A 103 -14.69 -10.15 12.31
C SER A 103 -15.82 -10.33 13.33
N ALA A 104 -15.84 -11.49 14.01
CA ALA A 104 -16.77 -11.77 15.10
C ALA A 104 -16.25 -11.28 16.47
N CYS A 105 -14.99 -10.83 16.56
CA CYS A 105 -14.43 -10.25 17.77
C CYS A 105 -14.95 -8.81 17.97
N PRO A 106 -15.23 -8.38 19.22
CA PRO A 106 -15.64 -7.01 19.52
C PRO A 106 -14.64 -5.94 19.06
N GLU A 107 -13.36 -6.29 18.98
CA GLU A 107 -12.25 -5.42 18.59
C GLU A 107 -12.11 -5.25 17.07
N ALA A 108 -12.94 -5.93 16.26
CA ALA A 108 -12.90 -5.85 14.80
C ALA A 108 -13.09 -4.41 14.31
N ASP A 109 -12.02 -3.85 13.74
CA ASP A 109 -11.93 -2.46 13.29
C ASP A 109 -12.21 -2.31 11.79
N ALA A 110 -12.18 -1.06 11.31
CA ALA A 110 -12.43 -0.75 9.92
C ALA A 110 -11.42 -1.41 8.95
N ALA A 111 -10.15 -1.56 9.36
CA ALA A 111 -9.10 -2.12 8.51
C ALA A 111 -9.34 -3.62 8.30
N LEU A 112 -9.72 -4.36 9.34
CA LEU A 112 -10.09 -5.77 9.21
C LEU A 112 -11.26 -5.98 8.23
N TRP A 113 -12.31 -5.16 8.33
CA TRP A 113 -13.46 -5.25 7.43
C TRP A 113 -13.09 -4.92 5.98
N LEU A 114 -12.16 -3.99 5.77
CA LEU A 114 -11.62 -3.71 4.45
C LEU A 114 -10.85 -4.92 3.89
N SER A 115 -9.93 -5.50 4.67
CA SER A 115 -9.15 -6.68 4.24
C SER A 115 -10.05 -7.90 3.98
N LEU A 116 -11.06 -8.13 4.81
CA LEU A 116 -12.06 -9.18 4.57
C LEU A 116 -12.83 -8.92 3.27
N GLY A 117 -13.24 -7.68 3.00
CA GLY A 117 -13.91 -7.31 1.75
C GLY A 117 -13.03 -7.55 0.52
N MET A 118 -11.76 -7.17 0.59
CA MET A 118 -10.77 -7.42 -0.47
C MET A 118 -10.58 -8.91 -0.73
N THR A 119 -10.43 -9.69 0.34
CA THR A 119 -10.30 -11.15 0.26
C THR A 119 -11.56 -11.80 -0.34
N GLN A 120 -12.75 -11.30 0.02
CA GLN A 120 -14.02 -11.78 -0.54
C GLN A 120 -14.14 -11.44 -2.03
N SER A 121 -13.72 -10.25 -2.43
CA SER A 121 -13.70 -9.83 -3.84
C SER A 121 -12.72 -10.68 -4.66
N ALA A 122 -11.53 -10.99 -4.11
CA ALA A 122 -10.55 -11.85 -4.77
C ALA A 122 -11.05 -13.28 -5.06
N VAL A 123 -12.04 -13.76 -4.27
CA VAL A 123 -12.72 -15.05 -4.51
C VAL A 123 -14.10 -14.89 -5.17
N GLU A 124 -14.35 -13.75 -5.81
CA GLU A 124 -15.58 -13.43 -6.56
C GLU A 124 -16.87 -13.44 -5.71
N LYS A 125 -16.76 -13.27 -4.39
CA LYS A 125 -17.92 -13.14 -3.47
C LYS A 125 -18.34 -11.67 -3.34
N ASN A 126 -18.73 -11.07 -4.46
CA ASN A 126 -18.91 -9.62 -4.57
C ASN A 126 -20.02 -9.06 -3.66
N GLU A 127 -21.12 -9.80 -3.47
CA GLU A 127 -22.18 -9.38 -2.53
C GLU A 127 -21.70 -9.30 -1.07
N ASP A 128 -20.84 -10.23 -0.66
CA ASP A 128 -20.29 -10.24 0.69
C ASP A 128 -19.19 -9.18 0.83
N ALA A 129 -18.36 -9.02 -0.20
CA ALA A 129 -17.37 -7.95 -0.27
C ALA A 129 -18.01 -6.57 -0.09
N MET A 130 -19.11 -6.30 -0.78
CA MET A 130 -19.86 -5.04 -0.64
C MET A 130 -20.36 -4.80 0.79
N LYS A 131 -20.82 -5.83 1.49
CA LYS A 131 -21.24 -5.71 2.90
C LYS A 131 -20.05 -5.41 3.81
N SER A 132 -18.91 -6.06 3.57
CA SER A 132 -17.69 -5.85 4.34
C SER A 132 -17.11 -4.45 4.13
N TYR A 133 -17.07 -3.97 2.88
CA TYR A 133 -16.67 -2.61 2.57
C TYR A 133 -17.61 -1.57 3.18
N ASP A 134 -18.93 -1.78 3.13
CA ASP A 134 -19.89 -0.89 3.79
C ASP A 134 -19.66 -0.84 5.31
N ARG A 135 -19.33 -1.97 5.92
CA ARG A 135 -19.00 -2.04 7.34
C ARG A 135 -17.70 -1.30 7.67
N ALA A 136 -16.66 -1.48 6.86
CA ALA A 136 -15.39 -0.76 6.97
C ALA A 136 -15.61 0.75 6.87
N ARG A 137 -16.37 1.18 5.86
CA ARG A 137 -16.78 2.58 5.63
C ARG A 137 -17.47 3.17 6.86
N ALA A 138 -18.47 2.48 7.40
CA ALA A 138 -19.24 2.94 8.55
C ALA A 138 -18.39 3.09 9.82
N LEU A 139 -17.52 2.11 10.10
CA LEU A 139 -16.62 2.15 11.27
C LEU A 139 -15.58 3.26 11.14
N ALA A 140 -14.99 3.42 9.95
CA ALA A 140 -14.02 4.49 9.69
C ALA A 140 -14.64 5.89 9.90
N VAL A 141 -15.86 6.11 9.41
CA VAL A 141 -16.56 7.39 9.64
C VAL A 141 -16.82 7.65 11.13
N ASP A 142 -17.22 6.62 11.88
CA ASP A 142 -17.45 6.74 13.32
C ASP A 142 -16.17 7.14 14.06
N GLU A 143 -15.04 6.50 13.76
CA GLU A 143 -13.73 6.83 14.34
C GLU A 143 -13.22 8.22 13.94
N ILE A 144 -13.34 8.60 12.66
CA ILE A 144 -12.97 9.96 12.20
C ILE A 144 -13.76 11.02 12.98
N LYS A 145 -15.07 10.79 13.20
CA LYS A 145 -15.92 11.73 13.95
C LYS A 145 -15.63 11.76 15.44
N LYS A 146 -15.14 10.67 16.03
CA LYS A 146 -14.69 10.65 17.43
C LYS A 146 -13.44 11.50 17.64
N GLY A 147 -12.60 11.66 16.61
CA GLY A 147 -11.42 12.51 16.64
C GLY A 147 -10.33 11.96 17.56
N GLY A 148 -9.95 10.69 17.37
CA GLY A 148 -8.84 10.02 18.07
C GLY A 148 -7.46 10.64 17.79
N SER A 149 -6.37 9.85 17.88
CA SER A 149 -5.04 10.35 17.51
C SER A 149 -5.00 10.76 16.04
N VAL A 150 -4.09 11.67 15.68
CA VAL A 150 -3.90 12.10 14.29
C VAL A 150 -3.61 10.90 13.38
N ASN A 151 -2.80 9.94 13.85
CA ASN A 151 -2.50 8.72 13.10
C ASN A 151 -3.76 7.86 12.93
N ASP A 152 -4.54 7.66 14.00
CA ASP A 152 -5.77 6.87 13.95
C ASP A 152 -6.77 7.46 12.94
N VAL A 153 -6.92 8.79 12.95
CA VAL A 153 -7.81 9.51 12.02
C VAL A 153 -7.30 9.39 10.59
N ALA A 154 -5.99 9.53 10.34
CA ALA A 154 -5.40 9.39 9.02
C ALA A 154 -5.57 7.96 8.47
N ASP A 155 -5.37 6.95 9.31
CA ASP A 155 -5.59 5.55 8.95
C ASP A 155 -7.05 5.27 8.63
N CYS A 156 -7.98 5.78 9.45
CA CYS A 156 -9.41 5.66 9.19
C CYS A 156 -9.82 6.40 7.91
N GLN A 157 -9.26 7.58 7.62
CA GLN A 157 -9.50 8.30 6.37
C GLN A 157 -9.03 7.49 5.15
N ARG A 158 -7.87 6.84 5.25
CA ARG A 158 -7.34 5.94 4.22
C ARG A 158 -8.27 4.76 4.01
N THR A 159 -8.65 4.06 5.08
CA THR A 159 -9.59 2.93 5.03
C THR A 159 -10.93 3.32 4.43
N TYR A 160 -11.47 4.48 4.81
CA TYR A 160 -12.71 5.01 4.25
C TYR A 160 -12.61 5.24 2.74
N GLY A 161 -11.53 5.89 2.28
CA GLY A 161 -11.28 6.12 0.86
C GLY A 161 -11.12 4.81 0.07
N MET A 162 -10.36 3.85 0.60
CA MET A 162 -10.16 2.55 -0.03
C MET A 162 -11.46 1.73 -0.11
N ALA A 163 -12.28 1.74 0.94
CA ALA A 163 -13.58 1.07 0.93
C ALA A 163 -14.51 1.67 -0.12
N LEU A 164 -14.59 3.00 -0.20
CA LEU A 164 -15.39 3.68 -1.24
C LEU A 164 -14.89 3.35 -2.66
N ALA A 165 -13.57 3.35 -2.87
CA ALA A 165 -12.98 3.01 -4.16
C ALA A 165 -13.29 1.55 -4.57
N ALA A 166 -13.17 0.61 -3.64
CA ALA A 166 -13.49 -0.80 -3.90
C ALA A 166 -14.99 -0.99 -4.22
N MET A 167 -15.87 -0.32 -3.48
CA MET A 167 -17.32 -0.35 -3.75
C MET A 167 -17.67 0.31 -5.10
N ALA A 168 -17.09 1.47 -5.40
CA ALA A 168 -17.28 2.15 -6.68
C ALA A 168 -16.81 1.30 -7.86
N ASN A 169 -15.67 0.60 -7.70
CA ASN A 169 -15.15 -0.31 -8.72
C ASN A 169 -16.07 -1.52 -8.94
N SER A 170 -16.58 -2.14 -7.86
CA SER A 170 -17.55 -3.24 -7.99
C SER A 170 -18.84 -2.78 -8.68
N LEU A 171 -19.36 -1.58 -8.35
CA LEU A 171 -20.53 -1.01 -9.02
C LEU A 171 -20.25 -0.71 -10.50
N GLY A 172 -19.15 -0.02 -10.81
CA GLY A 172 -18.85 0.43 -12.17
C GLY A 172 -18.44 -0.71 -13.12
N MET A 173 -17.51 -1.57 -12.70
CA MET A 173 -16.93 -2.58 -13.59
C MET A 173 -17.72 -3.89 -13.63
N GLU A 174 -18.24 -4.34 -12.49
CA GLU A 174 -18.91 -5.65 -12.41
C GLU A 174 -20.41 -5.53 -12.69
N GLN A 175 -21.02 -4.42 -12.29
CA GLN A 175 -22.46 -4.19 -12.42
C GLN A 175 -22.85 -3.22 -13.54
N ASP A 176 -21.85 -2.59 -14.20
CA ASP A 176 -22.05 -1.52 -15.19
C ASP A 176 -22.92 -0.36 -14.65
N ASP A 177 -22.90 -0.16 -13.32
CA ASP A 177 -23.67 0.85 -12.59
C ASP A 177 -22.80 2.05 -12.22
N LEU A 178 -22.34 2.75 -13.25
CA LEU A 178 -21.57 4.00 -13.10
C LEU A 178 -22.37 5.08 -12.37
N ALA A 179 -23.70 5.10 -12.55
CA ALA A 179 -24.58 6.01 -11.84
C ALA A 179 -24.61 5.73 -10.32
N GLY A 180 -24.63 4.45 -9.94
CA GLY A 180 -24.49 3.99 -8.55
C GLY A 180 -23.14 4.37 -7.95
N ALA A 181 -22.04 4.22 -8.70
CA ALA A 181 -20.72 4.66 -8.25
C ALA A 181 -20.64 6.18 -8.01
N VAL A 182 -21.23 7.00 -8.90
CA VAL A 182 -21.37 8.45 -8.68
C VAL A 182 -22.23 8.75 -7.44
N ALA A 183 -23.34 8.03 -7.26
CA ALA A 183 -24.23 8.22 -6.11
C ALA A 183 -23.53 7.88 -4.78
N LEU A 184 -22.68 6.84 -4.76
CA LEU A 184 -21.88 6.45 -3.60
C LEU A 184 -20.96 7.59 -3.13
N TYR A 185 -20.23 8.22 -4.05
CA TYR A 185 -19.37 9.34 -3.69
C TYR A 185 -20.16 10.62 -3.35
N ARG A 186 -21.33 10.85 -3.97
CA ARG A 186 -22.21 11.94 -3.56
C ARG A 186 -22.72 11.78 -2.13
N ASP A 187 -23.05 10.56 -1.70
CA ASP A 187 -23.36 10.24 -0.31
C ASP A 187 -22.16 10.53 0.60
N ALA A 188 -20.94 10.15 0.21
CA ALA A 188 -19.72 10.43 0.94
C ALA A 188 -19.48 11.94 1.18
N VAL A 189 -19.71 12.78 0.16
CA VAL A 189 -19.59 14.25 0.26
C VAL A 189 -20.59 14.84 1.26
N THR A 190 -21.73 14.20 1.53
CA THR A 190 -22.63 14.67 2.61
C THR A 190 -22.01 14.55 3.99
N THR A 191 -21.09 13.60 4.17
CA THR A 191 -20.37 13.38 5.43
C THR A 191 -19.12 14.24 5.52
N PHE A 192 -18.37 14.36 4.41
CA PHE A 192 -17.12 15.13 4.33
C PHE A 192 -17.17 16.13 3.16
N PRO A 193 -17.90 17.25 3.30
CA PRO A 193 -18.17 18.17 2.19
C PRO A 193 -16.94 18.91 1.66
N ASP A 194 -15.90 19.02 2.48
CA ASP A 194 -14.66 19.74 2.17
C ASP A 194 -13.53 18.79 1.72
N SER A 195 -13.82 17.52 1.47
CA SER A 195 -12.83 16.57 0.96
C SER A 195 -12.64 16.74 -0.54
N ALA A 196 -11.52 17.37 -0.94
CA ALA A 196 -11.17 17.55 -2.35
C ALA A 196 -11.07 16.21 -3.11
N ASN A 197 -10.49 15.19 -2.48
CA ASN A 197 -10.39 13.83 -3.04
C ASN A 197 -11.75 13.21 -3.36
N LEU A 198 -12.78 13.43 -2.52
CA LEU A 198 -14.12 12.92 -2.82
C LEU A 198 -14.73 13.62 -4.04
N HIS A 199 -14.57 14.94 -4.16
CA HIS A 199 -15.03 15.67 -5.34
C HIS A 199 -14.28 15.26 -6.61
N TYR A 200 -12.98 15.00 -6.52
CA TYR A 200 -12.19 14.45 -7.62
C TYR A 200 -12.68 13.04 -8.03
N ASN A 201 -12.92 12.15 -7.06
CA ASN A 201 -13.47 10.81 -7.35
C ASN A 201 -14.85 10.87 -8.00
N ILE A 202 -15.73 11.81 -7.60
CA ILE A 202 -17.00 12.05 -8.30
C ILE A 202 -16.73 12.44 -9.76
N ALA A 203 -15.78 13.34 -10.00
CA ALA A 203 -15.44 13.76 -11.36
C ALA A 203 -14.96 12.60 -12.22
N SER A 204 -14.05 11.75 -11.71
CA SER A 204 -13.57 10.57 -12.43
C SER A 204 -14.71 9.61 -12.77
N MET A 205 -15.64 9.36 -11.84
CA MET A 205 -16.82 8.51 -12.10
C MET A 205 -17.79 9.15 -13.09
N GLN A 206 -17.94 10.48 -13.07
CA GLN A 206 -18.76 11.19 -14.05
C GLN A 206 -18.15 11.15 -15.45
N LEU A 207 -16.82 11.25 -15.59
CA LEU A 207 -16.13 11.08 -16.87
C LEU A 207 -16.33 9.67 -17.43
N ALA A 208 -16.18 8.64 -16.58
CA ALA A 208 -16.49 7.27 -16.96
C ALA A 208 -17.95 7.11 -17.41
N ASN A 209 -18.88 7.82 -16.77
CA ASN A 209 -20.30 7.87 -17.13
C ASN A 209 -20.64 8.87 -18.26
N GLU A 210 -19.64 9.37 -19.01
CA GLU A 210 -19.77 10.36 -20.08
C GLU A 210 -20.41 11.71 -19.69
N ASP A 211 -20.60 11.98 -18.39
CA ASP A 211 -21.10 13.25 -17.83
C ASP A 211 -19.96 14.27 -17.69
N LYS A 212 -19.46 14.74 -18.83
CA LYS A 212 -18.38 15.73 -18.88
C LYS A 212 -18.73 17.03 -18.15
N SER A 213 -19.98 17.50 -18.25
CA SER A 213 -20.44 18.72 -17.58
C SER A 213 -20.39 18.60 -16.06
N GLY A 214 -20.84 17.45 -15.53
CA GLY A 214 -20.79 17.17 -14.11
C GLY A 214 -19.36 17.04 -13.62
N ALA A 215 -18.50 16.35 -14.38
CA ALA A 215 -17.09 16.20 -14.03
C ALA A 215 -16.38 17.55 -13.89
N ILE A 216 -16.61 18.49 -14.82
CA ILE A 216 -16.09 19.86 -14.74
C ILE A 216 -16.57 20.55 -13.44
N ALA A 217 -17.84 20.43 -13.08
CA ALA A 217 -18.37 21.02 -11.86
C ALA A 217 -17.73 20.42 -10.60
N SER A 218 -17.54 19.10 -10.57
CA SER A 218 -16.91 18.38 -9.46
C SER A 218 -15.42 18.71 -9.33
N LEU A 219 -14.68 18.85 -10.44
CA LEU A 219 -13.28 19.30 -10.44
C LEU A 219 -13.14 20.74 -9.92
N LYS A 220 -14.03 21.65 -10.35
CA LYS A 220 -14.07 23.01 -9.80
C LYS A 220 -14.28 22.98 -8.28
N ARG A 221 -15.17 22.10 -7.81
CA ARG A 221 -15.39 21.95 -6.36
C ARG A 221 -14.20 21.33 -5.62
N ALA A 222 -13.48 20.40 -6.25
CA ALA A 222 -12.24 19.85 -5.70
C ALA A 222 -11.19 20.95 -5.51
N ILE A 223 -10.99 21.80 -6.52
CA ILE A 223 -10.09 22.98 -6.47
C ILE A 223 -10.52 23.98 -5.38
N GLU A 224 -11.83 24.21 -5.22
CA GLU A 224 -12.33 25.07 -4.14
C GLU A 224 -12.05 24.51 -2.74
N CYS A 225 -11.99 23.18 -2.60
CA CYS A 225 -11.69 22.51 -1.33
C CYS A 225 -10.17 22.48 -1.06
N ASP A 226 -9.39 22.14 -2.08
CA ASP A 226 -7.93 22.16 -2.05
C ASP A 226 -7.39 22.65 -3.40
N GLY A 227 -6.97 23.93 -3.41
CA GLY A 227 -6.43 24.60 -4.58
C GLY A 227 -4.93 24.38 -4.76
N ASP A 228 -4.30 23.45 -4.05
CA ASP A 228 -2.87 23.17 -4.17
C ASP A 228 -2.55 21.87 -4.93
N VAL A 229 -3.57 21.18 -5.43
CA VAL A 229 -3.39 19.91 -6.15
C VAL A 229 -3.34 20.16 -7.66
N VAL A 230 -2.16 19.96 -8.25
CA VAL A 230 -1.88 20.16 -9.69
C VAL A 230 -2.83 19.34 -10.57
N ASP A 231 -3.05 18.06 -10.25
CA ASP A 231 -3.84 17.13 -11.04
C ASP A 231 -5.27 17.61 -11.31
N PHE A 232 -5.91 18.30 -10.35
CA PHE A 232 -7.27 18.82 -10.51
C PHE A 232 -7.36 19.87 -11.62
N TYR A 233 -6.34 20.71 -11.72
CA TYR A 233 -6.27 21.75 -12.75
C TYR A 233 -5.92 21.16 -14.12
N GLU A 234 -4.98 20.21 -14.16
CA GLU A 234 -4.59 19.56 -15.42
C GLU A 234 -5.80 18.87 -16.05
N GLU A 235 -6.50 18.04 -15.28
CA GLU A 235 -7.70 17.35 -15.75
C GLU A 235 -8.77 18.38 -16.18
N LEU A 236 -9.04 19.41 -15.35
CA LEU A 236 -10.05 20.43 -15.66
C LEU A 236 -9.76 21.16 -16.97
N VAL A 237 -8.52 21.63 -17.18
CA VAL A 237 -8.13 22.38 -18.39
C VAL A 237 -8.34 21.56 -19.66
N THR A 238 -8.07 20.24 -19.64
CA THR A 238 -8.30 19.38 -20.81
C THR A 238 -9.79 19.24 -21.14
N LEU A 239 -10.67 19.36 -20.15
CA LEU A 239 -12.10 19.20 -20.32
C LEU A 239 -12.79 20.50 -20.74
N LEU A 240 -12.25 21.66 -20.37
CA LEU A 240 -12.84 22.95 -20.71
C LEU A 240 -12.89 23.20 -22.23
N SER A 241 -13.82 24.05 -22.65
CA SER A 241 -13.97 24.46 -24.06
C SER A 241 -14.11 25.97 -24.24
N ASP A 242 -14.34 26.71 -23.15
CA ASP A 242 -14.37 28.16 -23.15
C ASP A 242 -12.94 28.70 -23.02
N GLU A 243 -12.48 29.45 -24.02
CA GLU A 243 -11.09 29.96 -24.06
C GLU A 243 -10.74 30.84 -22.86
N LYS A 244 -11.72 31.56 -22.31
CA LYS A 244 -11.50 32.43 -21.15
C LYS A 244 -11.33 31.60 -19.88
N GLU A 245 -12.16 30.60 -19.65
CA GLU A 245 -11.99 29.68 -18.52
C GLU A 245 -10.67 28.90 -18.63
N ILE A 246 -10.32 28.43 -19.84
CA ILE A 246 -9.04 27.73 -20.08
C ILE A 246 -7.86 28.64 -19.67
N ALA A 247 -7.84 29.90 -20.13
CA ALA A 247 -6.78 30.85 -19.78
C ALA A 247 -6.74 31.13 -18.27
N GLU A 248 -7.89 31.24 -17.62
CA GLU A 248 -8.00 31.45 -16.18
C GLU A 248 -7.42 30.30 -15.38
N TYR A 249 -7.86 29.06 -15.63
CA TYR A 249 -7.39 27.88 -14.88
C TYR A 249 -5.96 27.49 -15.25
N THR A 250 -5.49 27.77 -16.47
CA THR A 250 -4.08 27.57 -16.85
C THR A 250 -3.18 28.51 -16.07
N LYS A 251 -3.58 29.77 -15.89
CA LYS A 251 -2.83 30.71 -15.05
C LYS A 251 -2.77 30.25 -13.59
N GLN A 252 -3.90 29.78 -13.04
CA GLN A 252 -3.91 29.25 -11.66
C GLN A 252 -3.01 28.02 -11.52
N LEU A 253 -3.04 27.09 -12.49
CA LEU A 253 -2.15 25.94 -12.54
C LEU A 253 -0.68 26.33 -12.51
N GLU A 254 -0.27 27.36 -13.26
CA GLU A 254 1.09 27.89 -13.22
C GLU A 254 1.46 28.45 -11.84
N GLU A 255 0.54 29.13 -11.17
CA GLU A 255 0.75 29.64 -9.81
C GLU A 255 0.88 28.50 -8.79
N VAL A 256 0.09 27.43 -8.91
CA VAL A 256 0.20 26.22 -8.08
C VAL A 256 1.56 25.55 -8.28
N ARG A 257 1.95 25.32 -9.54
CA ARG A 257 3.26 24.71 -9.87
C ARG A 257 4.43 25.50 -9.31
N LYS A 258 4.38 26.84 -9.34
CA LYS A 258 5.43 27.68 -8.74
C LYS A 258 5.54 27.46 -7.24
N ARG A 259 4.41 27.45 -6.52
CA ARG A 259 4.40 27.20 -5.07
C ARG A 259 5.01 25.85 -4.72
N HIS A 260 4.71 24.80 -5.50
CA HIS A 260 5.32 23.48 -5.31
C HIS A 260 6.82 23.44 -5.57
N VAL A 261 7.32 24.21 -6.54
CA VAL A 261 8.77 24.31 -6.78
C VAL A 261 9.46 25.04 -5.63
N ASP A 262 8.89 26.15 -5.15
CA ASP A 262 9.49 26.94 -4.07
C ASP A 262 9.57 26.15 -2.75
N THR A 263 8.55 25.34 -2.41
CA THR A 263 8.59 24.50 -1.20
C THR A 263 9.64 23.39 -1.25
N HIS A 264 9.99 22.89 -2.44
CA HIS A 264 11.04 21.87 -2.57
C HIS A 264 12.46 22.48 -2.54
N VAL A 265 12.61 23.77 -2.89
CA VAL A 265 13.89 24.49 -2.79
C VAL A 265 14.21 24.84 -1.34
N ASP A 266 13.21 25.22 -0.53
CA ASP A 266 13.40 25.52 0.90
C ASP A 266 13.81 24.29 1.73
N ASP A 267 13.38 23.08 1.33
CA ASP A 267 13.79 21.81 1.97
C ASP A 267 15.21 21.34 1.58
N GLU A 268 15.77 21.84 0.47
CA GLU A 268 17.16 21.58 0.06
C GLU A 268 18.14 22.59 0.69
N GLU A 269 17.78 23.88 0.81
CA GLU A 269 18.65 24.88 1.46
C GLU A 269 18.83 24.65 2.97
N THR A 270 17.93 23.91 3.62
CA THR A 270 18.09 23.54 5.04
C THR A 270 19.03 22.34 5.27
N LYS A 271 19.48 21.65 4.23
CA LYS A 271 20.45 20.54 4.32
C LYS A 271 21.89 20.91 3.97
N GLU A 272 22.13 22.07 3.35
CA GLU A 272 23.49 22.49 2.95
C GLU A 272 24.13 23.49 3.93
N GLY A 273 23.51 23.75 5.09
CA GLY A 273 23.95 24.80 6.02
C GLY A 273 24.87 24.39 7.18
N ASP A 274 25.25 23.12 7.33
CA ASP A 274 25.99 22.63 8.53
C ASP A 274 27.40 22.08 8.26
N ASP A 275 27.93 22.16 7.03
CA ASP A 275 29.25 21.60 6.68
C ASP A 275 30.24 22.66 6.16
N GLU A 276 30.43 23.78 6.85
CA GLU A 276 31.67 24.56 6.70
C GLU A 276 32.08 25.16 8.04
N GLU A 277 33.15 24.64 8.64
CA GLU A 277 34.27 25.37 9.27
C GLU A 277 35.06 24.44 10.20
N GLU A 278 35.95 23.62 9.64
CA GLU A 278 37.25 23.32 10.27
C GLU A 278 38.21 22.97 9.13
N ASP A 279 39.06 23.90 8.72
CA ASP A 279 40.41 23.59 8.27
C ASP A 279 41.27 24.87 8.23
N ASP A 280 42.50 24.67 8.70
CA ASP A 280 43.71 25.48 8.54
C ASP A 280 43.92 26.67 9.47
N ASP A 281 44.74 26.44 10.51
CA ASP A 281 45.91 27.29 10.78
C ASP A 281 47.04 26.42 11.37
N ASP A 282 47.89 25.91 10.46
CA ASP A 282 49.27 25.51 10.72
C ASP A 282 50.11 26.77 10.97
N GLU A 283 50.64 26.96 12.18
CA GLU A 283 51.88 27.72 12.38
C GLU A 283 52.83 26.93 13.27
N ASP A 284 53.86 26.39 12.60
CA ASP A 284 55.14 25.99 13.18
C ASP A 284 55.74 27.14 14.01
N GLU A 285 56.12 26.90 15.26
CA GLU A 285 57.30 27.55 15.84
C GLU A 285 58.04 26.57 16.77
N ASP A 286 59.33 26.45 16.46
CA ASP A 286 60.36 25.66 17.10
C ASP A 286 60.59 26.01 18.59
N GLU A 287 61.36 25.13 19.23
CA GLU A 287 62.36 25.39 20.29
C GLU A 287 62.16 24.65 21.64
N GLU A 288 63.00 23.62 21.78
CA GLU A 288 63.99 23.44 22.86
C GLU A 288 63.56 22.90 24.24
N GLU A 289 64.28 21.82 24.61
CA GLU A 289 64.85 21.53 25.95
C GLU A 289 63.89 21.28 27.15
N ASP A 290 63.79 20.03 27.62
CA ASP A 290 64.67 19.50 28.69
C ASP A 290 64.19 18.16 29.30
N GLU A 291 65.18 17.27 29.50
CA GLU A 291 65.29 16.06 30.35
C GLU A 291 64.46 14.78 30.10
#